data_AF-A0AAU4U0P7-F1
#
_entry.id   AF-A0AAU4U0P7-F1
#
_cell.length_a   1.000
_cell.length_b   1.000
_cell.length_c   1.000
_cell.angle_alpha   90.00
_cell.angle_beta   90.00
_cell.angle_gamma   90.00
#
_symmetry.space_group_name_H-M   'P 1'
#
loop_
_entity.id
_entity.type
_entity.pdbx_description
1 polymer ?
#
loop_
_entity_poly.entity_id
_entity_poly.type
_entity_poly.pdbx_seq_one_letter_code
_entity_poly.pdbx_strand_id
1 'polypeptide(L)'
;MARSLDLLGTAYVLDVFARVIAPGGAGIVVASMAGHRESAYPPEIEHALATTETSRLLALPFLRTDRIGTSVHAYALSKRANSLRVQTAAAAWGRRGARVNAVSPGVIITDHAVTSREYGRETARIRARSEDQAGRLVSARPACCCDLLDPAR
;
A
#
# COMPACT_ATOMS: atom_id res chain seq x y z
N MET A 1 -6.35 -7.98 11.31
CA MET A 1 -5.00 -8.24 10.77
C MET A 1 -4.51 -7.14 9.83
N ALA A 2 -5.28 -6.72 8.82
CA ALA A 2 -4.87 -5.71 7.83
C ALA A 2 -4.20 -4.46 8.43
N ARG A 3 -4.80 -3.78 9.41
CA ARG A 3 -4.20 -2.58 10.03
C ARG A 3 -2.82 -2.80 10.68
N SER A 4 -2.63 -3.93 11.37
CA SER A 4 -1.40 -4.20 12.11
C SER A 4 -0.25 -4.60 11.19
N LEU A 5 -0.55 -5.27 10.07
CA LEU A 5 0.47 -5.70 9.10
C LEU A 5 0.61 -4.69 7.95
N ASP A 6 -0.47 -4.42 7.21
CA ASP A 6 -0.43 -3.59 6.00
C ASP A 6 -0.08 -2.13 6.27
N LEU A 7 -0.64 -1.54 7.35
CA LEU A 7 -0.40 -0.14 7.70
C LEU A 7 0.82 0.00 8.62
N LEU A 8 0.76 -0.60 9.81
CA LEU A 8 1.79 -0.35 10.83
C LEU A 8 3.15 -0.93 10.42
N GLY A 9 3.17 -2.12 9.80
CA GLY A 9 4.41 -2.71 9.28
C GLY A 9 5.07 -1.83 8.22
N THR A 10 4.31 -1.34 7.25
CA THR A 10 4.81 -0.42 6.22
C THR A 10 5.34 0.87 6.83
N ALA A 11 4.63 1.46 7.79
CA ALA A 11 5.03 2.68 8.46
C ALA A 11 6.37 2.52 9.20
N TYR A 12 6.59 1.41 9.90
CA TYR A 12 7.88 1.12 10.53
C TYR A 12 9.01 0.99 9.53
N VAL A 13 8.80 0.28 8.41
CA VAL A 13 9.81 0.14 7.37
C VAL A 13 10.19 1.50 6.79
N LEU A 14 9.22 2.34 6.45
CA LEU A 14 9.47 3.68 5.92
C LEU A 14 10.30 4.54 6.88
N ASP A 15 9.95 4.52 8.17
CA ASP A 15 10.63 5.32 9.20
C ASP A 15 12.05 4.82 9.50
N VAL A 16 12.24 3.51 9.57
CA VAL A 16 13.56 2.92 9.86
C VAL A 16 14.50 3.18 8.68
N PHE A 17 14.06 2.90 7.45
CA PHE A 17 14.91 3.07 6.28
C PHE A 17 15.20 4.54 5.98
N ALA A 18 14.30 5.48 6.33
CA ALA A 18 14.61 6.90 6.27
C ALA A 18 15.88 7.28 7.08
N ARG A 19 16.24 6.49 8.10
CA ARG A 19 17.42 6.72 8.95
C ARG A 19 18.66 5.94 8.54
N VAL A 20 18.54 4.90 7.73
CA VAL A 20 19.68 3.99 7.43
C VAL A 20 19.95 3.79 5.95
N ILE A 21 19.04 4.18 5.05
CA ILE A 21 19.21 3.99 3.61
C ILE A 21 20.47 4.74 3.12
N ALA A 22 21.24 4.07 2.27
CA ALA A 22 22.43 4.64 1.63
C ALA A 22 22.04 5.55 0.45
N PRO A 23 22.90 6.51 0.07
CA PRO A 23 22.74 7.24 -1.19
C PRO A 23 22.59 6.28 -2.37
N GLY A 24 21.70 6.60 -3.31
CA GLY A 24 21.30 5.73 -4.43
C GLY A 24 20.32 4.63 -4.05
N GLY A 25 19.93 4.50 -2.77
CA GLY A 25 18.95 3.51 -2.33
C GLY A 25 17.55 3.78 -2.89
N ALA A 26 16.82 2.72 -3.23
CA ALA A 26 15.46 2.79 -3.73
C ALA A 26 14.53 1.85 -2.96
N GLY A 27 13.30 2.29 -2.72
CA GLY A 27 12.25 1.51 -2.08
C GLY A 27 10.95 1.54 -2.88
N ILE A 28 10.26 0.40 -2.93
CA ILE A 28 8.89 0.32 -3.46
C ILE A 28 7.97 -0.23 -2.38
N VAL A 29 6.88 0.48 -2.14
CA VAL A 29 5.76 0.01 -1.31
C VAL A 29 4.64 -0.49 -2.22
N VAL A 30 4.23 -1.74 -2.02
CA VAL A 30 3.09 -2.33 -2.72
C VAL A 30 1.80 -1.92 -2.00
N ALA A 31 1.13 -0.93 -2.57
CA ALA A 31 -0.21 -0.49 -2.18
C ALA A 31 -1.27 -1.32 -2.93
N SER A 32 -2.43 -0.73 -3.23
CA SER A 32 -3.50 -1.40 -3.98
C SER A 32 -4.44 -0.38 -4.58
N MET A 33 -5.04 -0.70 -5.73
CA MET A 33 -6.17 0.07 -6.26
C MET A 33 -7.33 0.20 -5.26
N ALA A 34 -7.44 -0.70 -4.27
CA ALA A 34 -8.42 -0.58 -3.18
C ALA A 34 -8.28 0.74 -2.41
N GLY A 35 -7.04 1.24 -2.24
CA GLY A 35 -6.79 2.55 -1.61
C GLY A 35 -7.22 3.75 -2.46
N HIS A 36 -7.71 3.53 -3.68
CA HIS A 36 -8.22 4.55 -4.60
C HIS A 36 -9.71 4.34 -4.94
N ARG A 37 -10.32 3.26 -4.43
CA ARG A 37 -11.67 2.82 -4.82
C ARG A 37 -12.79 3.50 -4.05
N GLU A 38 -12.52 3.98 -2.84
CA GLU A 38 -13.47 4.80 -2.08
C GLU A 38 -13.38 6.24 -2.57
N SER A 39 -14.48 7.00 -2.48
CA SER A 39 -14.42 8.46 -2.56
C SER A 39 -13.29 8.96 -1.66
N ALA A 40 -12.55 9.99 -2.08
CA ALA A 40 -11.43 10.52 -1.33
C ALA A 40 -11.83 10.70 0.15
N TYR A 41 -11.01 10.18 1.07
CA TYR A 41 -11.27 10.37 2.49
C TYR A 41 -11.22 11.86 2.82
N PRO A 42 -11.93 12.31 3.87
CA PRO A 42 -11.82 13.69 4.33
C PRO A 42 -10.34 14.09 4.49
N PRO A 43 -9.92 15.30 4.06
CA PRO A 43 -8.52 15.71 4.09
C PRO A 43 -7.85 15.56 5.46
N GLU A 44 -8.62 15.70 6.55
CA GLU A 44 -8.16 15.56 7.92
C GLU A 44 -7.76 14.11 8.24
N ILE A 45 -8.51 13.14 7.71
CA ILE A 45 -8.23 11.71 7.83
C ILE A 45 -6.95 11.37 7.06
N GLU A 46 -6.84 11.85 5.82
CA GLU A 46 -5.64 11.62 5.01
C GLU A 46 -4.40 12.26 5.62
N HIS A 47 -4.53 13.49 6.12
CA HIS A 47 -3.46 14.17 6.83
C HIS A 47 -3.02 13.36 8.05
N ALA A 48 -3.96 12.93 8.90
CA ALA A 48 -3.65 12.12 10.06
C ALA A 48 -2.95 10.79 9.70
N LEU A 49 -3.41 10.10 8.64
CA LEU A 49 -2.76 8.88 8.14
C LEU A 49 -1.31 9.13 7.67
N ALA A 50 -1.09 10.27 7.01
CA ALA A 50 0.21 10.65 6.46
C ALA A 50 1.22 11.02 7.56
N THR A 51 0.80 11.82 8.55
CA THR A 51 1.72 12.54 9.43
C THR A 51 1.77 12.03 10.87
N THR A 52 0.78 11.24 11.31
CA THR A 52 0.80 10.68 12.67
C THR A 52 2.03 9.79 12.87
N GLU A 53 2.66 9.92 14.04
CA GLU A 53 3.78 9.06 14.45
C GLU A 53 3.40 7.58 14.34
N THR A 54 4.31 6.76 13.82
CA THR A 54 4.04 5.34 13.58
C THR A 54 3.55 4.61 14.83
N SER A 55 4.13 4.90 16.00
CA SER A 55 3.72 4.33 17.30
C SER A 55 2.30 4.71 17.73
N ARG A 56 1.75 5.82 17.20
CA ARG A 56 0.41 6.34 17.54
C ARG A 56 -0.64 6.05 16.47
N LEU A 57 -0.25 5.50 15.31
CA LEU A 57 -1.17 5.27 14.19
C LEU A 57 -2.40 4.46 14.58
N LEU A 58 -2.23 3.34 15.28
CA LEU A 58 -3.36 2.48 15.66
C LEU A 58 -4.28 3.10 16.73
N ALA A 59 -3.86 4.21 17.35
CA ALA A 59 -4.67 4.96 18.31
C ALA A 59 -5.58 6.00 17.64
N LEU A 60 -5.44 6.24 16.33
CA LEU A 60 -6.31 7.16 15.60
C LEU A 60 -7.78 6.72 15.72
N PRO A 61 -8.72 7.63 16.08
CA PRO A 61 -10.09 7.24 16.41
C PRO A 61 -10.81 6.44 15.32
N PHE A 62 -10.55 6.77 14.05
CA PHE A 62 -11.16 6.11 12.88
C PHE A 62 -10.46 4.78 12.51
N LEU A 63 -9.30 4.48 13.09
CA LEU A 63 -8.60 3.19 12.91
C LEU A 63 -8.92 2.18 14.01
N ARG A 64 -9.72 2.55 15.01
CA ARG A 64 -10.12 1.62 16.08
C ARG A 64 -10.98 0.49 15.53
N THR A 65 -10.80 -0.71 16.06
CA THR A 65 -11.49 -1.93 15.58
C THR A 65 -13.01 -1.85 15.64
N ASP A 66 -13.53 -1.13 16.62
CA ASP A 66 -14.97 -0.89 16.84
C ASP A 66 -15.56 0.16 15.89
N ARG A 67 -14.73 0.90 15.14
CA ARG A 67 -15.17 2.05 14.33
C ARG A 67 -14.82 1.96 12.84
N ILE A 68 -13.78 1.22 12.48
CA ILE A 68 -13.29 1.11 11.09
C ILE A 68 -14.24 0.32 10.16
N GLY A 69 -15.27 -0.34 10.70
CA GLY A 69 -16.22 -1.09 9.88
C GLY A 69 -15.65 -2.40 9.35
N THR A 70 -15.76 -2.64 8.05
CA THR A 70 -15.48 -3.96 7.43
C THR A 70 -13.99 -4.24 7.25
N SER A 71 -13.63 -5.52 7.11
CA SER A 71 -12.27 -5.96 6.76
C SER A 71 -11.77 -5.32 5.45
N VAL A 72 -12.67 -5.18 4.47
CA VAL A 72 -12.40 -4.54 3.17
C VAL A 72 -12.11 -3.05 3.32
N HIS A 73 -12.91 -2.32 4.10
CA HIS A 73 -12.67 -0.90 4.37
C HIS A 73 -11.35 -0.70 5.12
N ALA A 74 -11.09 -1.52 6.14
CA ALA A 74 -9.83 -1.48 6.89
C ALA A 74 -8.61 -1.71 5.98
N TYR A 75 -8.73 -2.61 5.00
CA TYR A 75 -7.69 -2.84 4.00
C TYR A 75 -7.53 -1.66 3.04
N ALA A 76 -8.63 -1.12 2.49
CA ALA A 76 -8.61 0.04 1.60
C ALA A 76 -7.93 1.25 2.27
N LEU A 77 -8.34 1.56 3.51
CA LEU A 77 -7.76 2.64 4.31
C LEU A 77 -6.27 2.41 4.59
N SER A 78 -5.87 1.18 4.89
CA SER A 78 -4.45 0.83 5.08
C SER A 78 -3.64 1.04 3.80
N LYS A 79 -4.17 0.66 2.64
CA LYS A 79 -3.48 0.84 1.35
C LYS A 79 -3.45 2.31 0.91
N ARG A 80 -4.46 3.11 1.25
CA ARG A 80 -4.41 4.57 1.06
C ARG A 80 -3.35 5.22 1.94
N ALA A 81 -3.31 4.85 3.21
CA ALA A 81 -2.30 5.33 4.14
C ALA A 81 -0.87 5.03 3.67
N ASN A 82 -0.62 3.84 3.09
CA ASN A 82 0.68 3.49 2.53
C ASN A 82 1.12 4.47 1.44
N SER A 83 0.24 4.83 0.50
CA SER A 83 0.55 5.82 -0.54
C SER A 83 0.87 7.19 0.04
N LEU A 84 0.07 7.65 1.01
CA LEU A 84 0.26 8.94 1.67
C LEU A 84 1.59 9.00 2.45
N ARG A 85 1.90 7.95 3.21
CA ARG A 85 3.15 7.87 3.99
C ARG A 85 4.38 7.74 3.10
N VAL A 86 4.28 7.11 1.93
CA VAL A 86 5.37 7.15 0.94
C VAL A 86 5.65 8.58 0.48
N GLN A 87 4.62 9.39 0.22
CA GLN A 87 4.80 10.79 -0.16
C GLN A 87 5.52 11.57 0.96
N THR A 88 5.14 11.35 2.22
CA THR A 88 5.81 11.97 3.36
C THR A 88 7.25 11.46 3.54
N ALA A 89 7.48 10.16 3.37
CA ALA A 89 8.79 9.52 3.52
C ALA A 89 9.76 9.92 2.40
N ALA A 90 9.27 10.18 1.18
CA ALA A 90 10.09 10.57 0.04
C ALA A 90 10.97 11.79 0.34
N ALA A 91 10.46 12.77 1.08
CA ALA A 91 11.24 13.93 1.50
C ALA A 91 12.40 13.55 2.44
N ALA A 92 12.18 12.61 3.36
CA ALA A 92 13.20 12.16 4.30
C ALA A 92 14.29 11.29 3.63
N TRP A 93 13.88 10.40 2.73
CA TRP A 93 14.78 9.57 1.95
C TRP A 93 15.58 10.43 0.94
N GLY A 94 14.94 11.41 0.31
CA GLY A 94 15.57 12.32 -0.64
C GLY A 94 16.70 13.14 -0.04
N ARG A 95 16.59 13.56 1.24
CA ARG A 95 17.71 14.22 1.96
C ARG A 95 18.95 13.34 2.11
N ARG A 96 18.83 12.02 1.93
CA ARG A 96 19.94 11.06 1.95
C ARG A 96 20.35 10.59 0.55
N GLY A 97 19.79 11.19 -0.51
CA GLY A 97 20.02 10.75 -1.88
C GLY A 97 19.34 9.42 -2.22
N ALA A 98 18.24 9.08 -1.54
CA ALA A 98 17.47 7.86 -1.79
C ALA A 98 16.04 8.18 -2.25
N ARG A 99 15.38 7.20 -2.88
CA ARG A 99 14.01 7.32 -3.42
C ARG A 99 13.10 6.28 -2.80
N VAL A 100 11.82 6.63 -2.62
CA VAL A 100 10.78 5.67 -2.29
C VAL A 100 9.51 6.01 -3.06
N ASN A 101 8.88 4.98 -3.64
CA ASN A 101 7.67 5.10 -4.45
C ASN A 101 6.63 4.07 -4.03
N ALA A 102 5.36 4.33 -4.36
CA ALA A 102 4.26 3.40 -4.16
C ALA A 102 3.73 2.93 -5.51
N VAL A 103 3.50 1.63 -5.66
CA VAL A 103 2.81 1.05 -6.80
C VAL A 103 1.47 0.51 -6.31
N SER A 104 0.38 0.78 -7.05
CA SER A 104 -0.97 0.33 -6.70
C SER A 104 -1.52 -0.63 -7.75
N PRO A 105 -1.19 -1.94 -7.66
CA PRO A 105 -1.68 -2.92 -8.62
C PRO A 105 -3.21 -3.01 -8.64
N GLY A 106 -3.70 -3.41 -9.81
CA GLY A 106 -5.06 -3.91 -9.98
C GLY A 106 -5.29 -5.25 -9.27
N VAL A 107 -6.44 -5.89 -9.52
CA VAL A 107 -6.61 -7.28 -9.11
C VAL A 107 -5.64 -8.12 -9.95
N ILE A 108 -4.76 -8.85 -9.28
CA ILE A 108 -3.78 -9.75 -9.90
C ILE A 108 -3.97 -11.14 -9.28
N ILE A 109 -3.77 -12.18 -10.08
CA ILE A 109 -3.81 -13.54 -9.56
C ILE A 109 -2.51 -13.81 -8.81
N THR A 110 -2.63 -14.05 -7.51
CA THR A 110 -1.55 -14.49 -6.62
C THR A 110 -2.03 -15.65 -5.78
N ASP A 111 -1.12 -16.49 -5.28
CA ASP A 111 -1.48 -17.63 -4.44
C ASP A 111 -2.27 -17.20 -3.19
N HIS A 112 -1.97 -16.01 -2.65
CA HIS A 112 -2.74 -15.41 -1.55
C HIS A 112 -4.20 -15.07 -1.96
N ALA A 113 -4.41 -14.52 -3.15
CA ALA A 113 -5.75 -14.22 -3.65
C ALA A 113 -6.59 -15.49 -3.87
N VAL A 114 -5.96 -16.58 -4.30
CA VAL A 114 -6.62 -17.86 -4.58
C VAL A 114 -6.91 -18.66 -3.30
N THR A 115 -6.08 -18.55 -2.27
CA THR A 115 -6.17 -19.37 -1.04
C THR A 115 -6.97 -18.73 0.10
N SER A 116 -7.26 -17.43 0.05
CA SER A 116 -8.00 -16.75 1.11
C SER A 116 -9.46 -17.24 1.22
N ARG A 117 -9.87 -17.71 2.42
CA ARG A 117 -11.18 -18.32 2.69
C ARG A 117 -12.37 -17.37 2.46
N GLU A 118 -12.18 -16.06 2.58
CA GLU A 118 -13.18 -15.04 2.21
C GLU A 118 -13.48 -15.03 0.69
N TYR A 119 -12.53 -15.48 -0.14
CA TYR A 119 -12.59 -15.38 -1.60
C TYR A 119 -12.89 -16.70 -2.32
N GLY A 120 -12.99 -17.83 -1.60
CA GLY A 120 -13.20 -19.16 -2.20
C GLY A 120 -14.51 -19.34 -2.97
N ARG A 121 -15.52 -18.48 -2.78
CA ARG A 121 -16.75 -18.44 -3.61
C ARG A 121 -16.69 -17.38 -4.73
N GLU A 122 -15.64 -16.57 -4.76
CA GLU A 122 -15.49 -15.37 -5.58
C GLU A 122 -14.39 -15.50 -6.66
N THR A 123 -13.76 -16.69 -6.79
CA THR A 123 -12.64 -16.96 -7.71
C THR A 123 -12.96 -16.58 -9.16
N ALA A 124 -14.20 -16.77 -9.60
CA ALA A 124 -14.65 -16.37 -10.93
C ALA A 124 -14.65 -14.84 -11.13
N ARG A 125 -15.01 -14.05 -10.12
CA ARG A 125 -15.00 -12.58 -10.20
C ARG A 125 -13.60 -12.02 -10.03
N ILE A 126 -12.73 -12.68 -9.24
CA ILE A 126 -11.30 -12.34 -9.17
C ILE A 126 -10.68 -12.51 -10.55
N ARG A 127 -10.97 -13.62 -11.24
CA ARG A 127 -10.49 -13.87 -12.60
C ARG A 127 -10.96 -12.79 -13.57
N ALA A 128 -12.25 -12.49 -13.58
CA ALA A 128 -12.84 -11.45 -14.44
C ALA A 128 -12.26 -10.05 -14.17
N ARG A 129 -11.89 -9.72 -12.93
CA ARG A 129 -11.25 -8.44 -12.57
C ARG A 129 -9.74 -8.43 -12.76
N SER A 130 -9.14 -9.59 -12.98
CA SER A 130 -7.72 -9.76 -13.24
C SER A 130 -7.42 -9.82 -14.72
N GLU A 131 -8.35 -9.45 -15.61
CA GLU A 131 -8.13 -9.40 -17.04
C GLU A 131 -7.76 -7.97 -17.48
N ASP A 132 -6.74 -7.84 -18.33
CA ASP A 132 -6.42 -6.58 -19.01
C ASP A 132 -7.51 -6.23 -20.04
N GLN A 133 -7.42 -5.05 -20.66
CA GLN A 133 -8.37 -4.63 -21.70
C GLN A 133 -8.43 -5.58 -22.91
N ALA A 134 -7.47 -6.49 -23.06
CA ALA A 134 -7.42 -7.50 -24.11
C ALA A 134 -7.83 -8.90 -23.61
N GLY A 135 -8.42 -9.01 -22.41
CA GLY A 135 -8.91 -10.27 -21.85
C GLY A 135 -7.81 -11.21 -21.33
N ARG A 136 -6.58 -10.73 -21.16
CA ARG A 136 -5.47 -11.55 -20.64
C ARG A 136 -5.33 -11.37 -19.14
N LEU A 137 -5.08 -12.47 -18.44
CA LEU A 137 -4.81 -12.43 -17.01
C LEU A 137 -3.57 -11.59 -16.70
N VAL A 138 -3.75 -10.56 -15.87
CA VAL A 138 -2.71 -9.70 -15.33
C VAL A 138 -1.97 -10.49 -14.27
N SER A 139 -0.74 -10.88 -14.61
CA SER A 139 0.21 -11.48 -13.68
C SER A 139 1.14 -10.41 -13.11
N ALA A 140 1.81 -10.75 -12.00
CA ALA A 140 2.88 -9.92 -11.43
C ALA A 140 4.08 -9.90 -12.39
N ARG A 141 4.04 -9.00 -13.38
CA ARG A 141 5.17 -8.75 -14.28
C ARG A 141 6.16 -7.78 -13.61
N PRO A 142 7.46 -8.09 -13.55
CA PRO A 142 8.44 -7.31 -12.80
C PRO A 142 8.79 -5.94 -13.42
N ALA A 143 8.47 -5.72 -14.71
CA ALA A 143 9.00 -4.60 -15.49
C ALA A 143 8.80 -3.21 -14.84
N CYS A 144 7.61 -2.91 -14.32
CA CYS A 144 7.33 -1.59 -13.72
C CYS A 144 8.12 -1.35 -12.42
N CYS A 145 8.43 -2.41 -11.66
CA CYS A 145 9.20 -2.29 -10.43
C CYS A 145 10.71 -2.16 -10.71
N CYS A 146 11.22 -2.78 -11.79
CA CYS A 146 12.62 -2.67 -12.19
C CYS A 146 13.01 -1.20 -12.45
N ASP A 147 12.23 -0.46 -13.22
CA ASP A 147 12.51 0.95 -13.53
C ASP A 147 12.53 1.86 -12.28
N LEU A 148 11.69 1.53 -11.29
CA LEU A 148 11.56 2.30 -10.06
C LEU A 148 12.68 2.00 -9.06
N LEU A 149 13.30 0.81 -9.15
CA LEU A 149 14.43 0.40 -8.32
C LEU A 149 15.79 0.65 -8.98
N ASP A 150 15.83 1.01 -10.26
CA ASP A 150 17.06 1.28 -10.98
C ASP A 150 17.83 2.44 -10.32
N PRO A 151 19.05 2.23 -9.78
CA PRO A 151 19.86 3.28 -9.18
C PRO A 151 20.38 4.31 -10.17
N ALA A 152 20.34 4.03 -11.48
CA ALA A 152 20.79 4.96 -12.54
C ALA A 152 19.76 6.06 -12.87
N ARG A 153 18.59 6.04 -12.22
CA ARG A 153 17.51 7.05 -12.32
C ARG A 153 17.51 8.00 -11.14
#